data_AF-A0A075ACQ8-F1
#
_entry.id   AF-A0A075ACQ8-F1
#
_cell.length_a   1.000
_cell.length_b   1.000
_cell.length_c   1.000
_cell.angle_alpha   90.00
_cell.angle_beta   90.00
_cell.angle_gamma   90.00
#
_symmetry.space_group_name_H-M   'P 1'
#
loop_
_entity.id
_entity.type
_entity.pdbx_description
1 polymer ?
#
loop_
_entity_poly.entity_id
_entity_poly.type
_entity_poly.pdbx_seq_one_letter_code
_entity_poly.pdbx_strand_id
1 'polypeptide(L)'
;MLQQEQTLHLSKKDSSGSVGLLWLKRTYEFLIRTLWHLSQSTSADSMYDIIIKAYDETLTKHHNRLMRHTFKLILHSLPKRSAFIKKLAYDHDGCERQVLSGAANCVKMLQPIVAKLNELLLEFQLEDIS
;
A
#
# COMPACT_ATOMS: atom_id res chain seq x y z
N MET A 1 11.38 15.47 -13.53
CA MET A 1 10.66 15.95 -12.33
C MET A 1 11.58 16.04 -11.11
N LEU A 2 12.02 14.92 -10.50
CA LEU A 2 12.82 14.93 -9.25
C LEU A 2 14.06 15.83 -9.32
N GLN A 3 14.89 15.66 -10.34
CA GLN A 3 16.08 16.49 -10.56
C GLN A 3 15.74 17.98 -10.71
N GLN A 4 14.67 18.31 -11.42
CA GLN A 4 14.24 19.69 -11.61
C GLN A 4 13.80 20.32 -10.28
N GLU A 5 13.01 19.62 -9.47
CA GLU A 5 12.58 20.11 -8.16
C GLU A 5 13.74 20.20 -7.15
N GLN A 6 14.73 19.31 -7.25
CA GLN A 6 15.94 19.36 -6.43
C GLN A 6 16.78 20.61 -6.77
N THR A 7 17.02 20.87 -8.05
CA THR A 7 17.74 22.08 -8.52
C THR A 7 17.03 23.37 -8.12
N LEU A 8 15.69 23.37 -8.09
CA LEU A 8 14.89 24.52 -7.66
C LEU A 8 14.71 24.61 -6.13
N HIS A 9 15.27 23.67 -5.36
CA HIS A 9 15.08 23.55 -3.90
C HIS A 9 13.59 23.46 -3.48
N LEU A 10 12.78 22.78 -4.31
CA LEU A 10 11.35 22.57 -4.09
C LEU A 10 11.02 21.13 -3.67
N SER A 11 11.95 20.18 -3.83
CA SER A 11 11.68 18.72 -3.69
C SER A 11 11.20 18.26 -2.30
N LYS A 12 11.39 19.08 -1.27
CA LYS A 12 10.91 18.79 0.11
C LYS A 12 9.70 19.63 0.52
N LYS A 13 9.15 20.46 -0.38
CA LYS A 13 7.89 21.17 -0.10
C LYS A 13 6.74 20.17 -0.17
N ASP A 14 5.81 20.23 0.79
CA ASP A 14 4.67 19.32 0.85
C ASP A 14 3.84 19.30 -0.44
N SER A 15 3.77 20.44 -1.14
CA SER A 15 3.07 20.59 -2.42
C SER A 15 3.87 20.12 -3.64
N SER A 16 5.08 19.58 -3.47
CA SER A 16 5.93 19.15 -4.58
C SER A 16 5.53 17.79 -5.15
N GLY A 17 5.87 17.56 -6.42
CA GLY A 17 5.71 16.26 -7.04
C GLY A 17 6.59 15.19 -6.39
N SER A 18 7.77 15.57 -5.88
CA SER A 18 8.69 14.71 -5.13
C SER A 18 8.05 14.14 -3.86
N VAL A 19 7.45 15.00 -3.02
CA VAL A 19 6.72 14.56 -1.82
C VAL A 19 5.48 13.74 -2.19
N GLY A 20 4.77 14.13 -3.25
CA GLY A 20 3.66 13.35 -3.78
C GLY A 20 4.09 11.93 -4.19
N LEU A 21 5.21 11.80 -4.90
CA LEU A 21 5.76 10.52 -5.33
C LEU A 21 6.21 9.66 -4.14
N LEU A 22 6.80 10.26 -3.11
CA LEU A 22 7.15 9.58 -1.86
C LEU A 22 5.93 8.95 -1.19
N TRP A 23 4.86 9.71 -1.01
CA TRP A 23 3.61 9.20 -0.42
C TRP A 23 2.91 8.19 -1.31
N LEU A 24 2.97 8.35 -2.63
CA LEU A 24 2.47 7.37 -3.58
C LEU A 24 3.22 6.04 -3.44
N LYS A 25 4.55 6.06 -3.40
CA LYS A 25 5.40 4.88 -3.19
C LYS A 25 5.03 4.15 -1.89
N ARG A 26 4.94 4.87 -0.76
CA ARG A 26 4.53 4.32 0.54
C ARG A 26 3.12 3.71 0.53
N THR A 27 2.19 4.32 -0.21
CA THR A 27 0.85 3.78 -0.41
C THR A 27 0.87 2.49 -1.23
N TYR A 28 1.68 2.41 -2.28
CA TYR A 28 1.85 1.17 -3.03
C TYR A 28 2.50 0.05 -2.22
N GLU A 29 3.48 0.35 -1.35
CA GLU A 29 4.04 -0.63 -0.41
C GLU A 29 2.93 -1.23 0.47
N PHE A 30 2.05 -0.40 1.02
CA PHE A 30 0.89 -0.83 1.80
C PHE A 30 -0.10 -1.67 0.99
N LEU A 31 -0.43 -1.27 -0.24
CA LEU A 31 -1.36 -2.01 -1.11
C LEU A 31 -0.78 -3.37 -1.53
N ILE A 32 0.50 -3.41 -1.91
CA ILE A 32 1.21 -4.66 -2.23
C ILE A 32 1.18 -5.59 -1.03
N ARG A 33 1.46 -5.06 0.17
CA ARG A 33 1.46 -5.89 1.38
C ARG A 33 0.07 -6.39 1.74
N THR A 34 -0.96 -5.57 1.55
CA THR A 34 -2.38 -5.96 1.69
C THR A 34 -2.75 -7.07 0.72
N LEU A 35 -2.39 -6.94 -0.57
CA LEU A 35 -2.64 -7.97 -1.58
C LEU A 35 -1.86 -9.25 -1.32
N TRP A 36 -0.64 -9.14 -0.80
CA TRP A 36 0.14 -10.29 -0.37
C TRP A 36 -0.56 -11.05 0.74
N HIS A 37 -0.93 -10.39 1.85
CA HIS A 37 -1.69 -11.04 2.94
C HIS A 37 -3.02 -11.61 2.46
N LEU A 38 -3.76 -10.88 1.61
CA LEU A 38 -5.00 -11.37 1.01
C LEU A 38 -4.74 -12.66 0.22
N SER A 39 -3.71 -12.71 -0.62
CA SER A 39 -3.37 -13.90 -1.42
C SER A 39 -3.04 -15.14 -0.58
N GLN A 40 -2.60 -14.96 0.67
CA GLN A 40 -2.31 -16.04 1.62
C GLN A 40 -3.47 -16.32 2.58
N SER A 41 -4.56 -15.56 2.50
CA SER A 41 -5.66 -15.65 3.46
C SER A 41 -6.62 -16.81 3.16
N THR A 42 -7.21 -17.33 4.21
CA THR A 42 -8.26 -18.36 4.22
C THR A 42 -9.63 -17.73 4.47
N SER A 43 -10.69 -18.54 4.36
CA SER A 43 -12.06 -18.10 4.67
C SER A 43 -12.27 -17.72 6.14
N ALA A 44 -11.37 -18.13 7.05
CA ALA A 44 -11.42 -17.78 8.47
C ALA A 44 -10.87 -16.38 8.77
N ASP A 45 -10.08 -15.80 7.86
CA ASP A 45 -9.42 -14.51 8.07
C ASP A 45 -10.36 -13.32 7.82
N SER A 46 -10.13 -12.23 8.55
CA SER A 46 -10.88 -10.99 8.39
C SER A 46 -10.12 -9.94 7.58
N MET A 47 -10.84 -9.04 6.90
CA MET A 47 -10.20 -7.90 6.22
C MET A 47 -9.51 -6.95 7.21
N TYR A 48 -10.03 -6.86 8.44
CA TYR A 48 -9.41 -6.07 9.50
C TYR A 48 -7.99 -6.56 9.77
N ASP A 49 -7.81 -7.87 10.01
CA ASP A 49 -6.51 -8.46 10.35
C ASP A 49 -5.51 -8.37 9.19
N ILE A 50 -5.98 -8.62 7.97
CA ILE A 50 -5.18 -8.48 6.75
C ILE A 50 -4.64 -7.05 6.60
N ILE A 51 -5.52 -6.06 6.75
CA ILE A 51 -5.17 -4.66 6.50
C ILE A 51 -4.36 -4.06 7.65
N ILE A 52 -4.68 -4.36 8.91
CA ILE A 52 -3.90 -3.84 10.04
C ILE A 52 -2.46 -4.36 10.01
N LYS A 53 -2.27 -5.63 9.65
CA LYS A 53 -0.92 -6.20 9.52
C LYS A 53 -0.12 -5.51 8.41
N ALA A 54 -0.73 -5.30 7.24
CA ALA A 54 -0.10 -4.56 6.16
C ALA A 54 0.25 -3.13 6.57
N TYR A 55 -0.63 -2.46 7.32
CA TYR A 55 -0.43 -1.11 7.82
C TYR A 55 0.74 -1.01 8.81
N ASP A 56 0.81 -1.94 9.76
CA ASP A 56 1.88 -2.01 10.77
C ASP A 56 3.26 -2.24 10.12
N GLU A 57 3.32 -3.06 9.06
CA GLU A 57 4.55 -3.34 8.31
C GLU A 57 4.99 -2.20 7.38
N THR A 58 4.13 -1.20 7.11
CA THR A 58 4.38 -0.17 6.09
C THR A 58 4.14 1.26 6.60
N LEU A 59 2.90 1.76 6.54
CA LEU A 59 2.56 3.18 6.76
C LEU A 59 2.68 3.64 8.21
N THR A 60 2.67 2.73 9.18
CA THR A 60 2.65 3.07 10.61
C THR A 60 3.82 3.94 11.04
N LYS A 61 5.01 3.71 10.47
CA LYS A 61 6.22 4.51 10.75
C LYS A 61 6.14 5.95 10.21
N HIS A 62 5.29 6.18 9.20
CA HIS A 62 5.13 7.49 8.55
C HIS A 62 3.95 8.30 9.08
N HIS A 63 3.00 7.66 9.78
CA HIS A 63 1.85 8.32 10.38
C HIS A 63 2.13 8.77 11.80
N ASN A 64 1.73 10.00 12.14
CA ASN A 64 1.75 10.46 13.54
C ASN A 64 0.71 9.71 14.39
N ARG A 65 0.72 9.94 15.71
CA ARG A 65 -0.20 9.26 16.65
C ARG A 65 -1.66 9.45 16.26
N LEU A 66 -2.07 10.67 15.89
CA LEU A 66 -3.45 10.96 15.48
C LEU A 66 -3.86 10.11 14.27
N MET A 67 -3.05 10.12 13.21
CA MET A 67 -3.32 9.34 11.99
C MET A 67 -3.36 7.83 12.24
N ARG A 68 -2.50 7.31 13.12
CA ARG A 68 -2.54 5.89 13.53
C ARG A 68 -3.86 5.52 14.21
N HIS A 69 -4.42 6.39 15.06
CA HIS A 69 -5.70 6.14 15.73
C HIS A 69 -6.85 6.23 14.73
N THR A 70 -6.88 7.27 13.89
CA THR A 70 -7.91 7.44 12.86
C THR A 70 -7.95 6.24 11.91
N PHE A 71 -6.79 5.72 11.49
CA PHE A 71 -6.73 4.55 10.63
C PHE A 71 -7.39 3.33 11.29
N LYS A 72 -7.03 3.02 12.54
CA LYS A 72 -7.61 1.89 13.29
C LYS A 72 -9.12 2.01 13.45
N LEU A 73 -9.64 3.22 13.67
CA LEU A 73 -11.10 3.44 13.73
C LEU A 73 -11.79 3.12 12.40
N ILE A 74 -11.19 3.54 11.27
CA ILE A 74 -11.74 3.28 9.94
C ILE A 74 -11.77 1.79 9.61
N LEU A 75 -10.83 0.98 10.12
CA LEU A 75 -10.80 -0.46 9.87
C LEU A 75 -12.05 -1.21 10.34
N HIS A 76 -12.78 -0.68 11.33
CA HIS A 76 -14.05 -1.28 11.76
C HIS A 76 -15.17 -1.15 10.71
N SER A 77 -14.99 -0.29 9.70
CA SER A 77 -15.93 -0.12 8.58
C SER A 77 -15.62 -1.05 7.40
N LEU A 78 -14.61 -1.91 7.50
CA LEU A 78 -14.24 -2.81 6.42
C LEU A 78 -15.33 -3.87 6.19
N PRO A 79 -15.58 -4.24 4.92
CA PRO A 79 -16.51 -5.32 4.62
C PRO A 79 -15.95 -6.67 5.10
N LYS A 80 -16.84 -7.67 5.20
CA LYS A 80 -16.41 -9.07 5.35
C LYS A 80 -15.49 -9.47 4.19
N ARG A 81 -14.52 -10.36 4.44
CA ARG A 81 -13.59 -10.87 3.41
C ARG A 81 -14.30 -11.41 2.18
N SER A 82 -15.37 -12.17 2.36
CA SER A 82 -16.17 -12.70 1.24
C SER A 82 -16.78 -11.60 0.37
N ALA A 83 -17.30 -10.52 0.97
CA ALA A 83 -17.84 -9.38 0.23
C ALA A 83 -16.73 -8.59 -0.49
N PHE A 84 -15.56 -8.44 0.14
CA PHE A 84 -14.39 -7.83 -0.49
C PHE A 84 -13.93 -8.61 -1.73
N ILE A 85 -13.79 -9.93 -1.61
CA ILE A 85 -13.42 -10.82 -2.72
C ILE A 85 -14.47 -10.79 -3.83
N LYS A 86 -15.76 -10.82 -3.48
CA LYS A 86 -16.85 -10.70 -4.46
C LYS A 86 -16.76 -9.39 -5.24
N LYS A 87 -16.38 -8.28 -4.60
CA LYS A 87 -16.16 -7.01 -5.30
C LYS A 87 -14.96 -7.05 -6.25
N LEU A 88 -13.85 -7.69 -5.85
CA LEU A 88 -12.70 -7.90 -6.74
C LEU A 88 -13.03 -8.84 -7.91
N ALA A 89 -14.01 -9.73 -7.74
CA ALA A 89 -14.54 -10.60 -8.78
C ALA A 89 -15.63 -9.93 -9.65
N TYR A 90 -15.80 -8.60 -9.58
CA TYR A 90 -16.86 -7.88 -10.28
C TYR A 90 -18.25 -8.47 -10.01
N ASP A 91 -18.53 -8.80 -8.75
CA ASP A 91 -19.76 -9.41 -8.25
C ASP A 91 -20.08 -10.82 -8.79
N HIS A 92 -19.12 -11.51 -9.42
CA HIS A 92 -19.24 -12.91 -9.82
C HIS A 92 -18.94 -13.87 -8.64
N ASP A 93 -19.76 -14.91 -8.50
CA ASP A 93 -19.58 -15.95 -7.48
C ASP A 93 -18.58 -17.03 -7.95
N GLY A 94 -17.98 -17.75 -7.00
CA GLY A 94 -17.04 -18.86 -7.30
C GLY A 94 -15.64 -18.44 -7.78
N CYS A 95 -15.35 -17.13 -7.84
CA CYS A 95 -14.08 -16.59 -8.34
C CYS A 95 -12.97 -16.45 -7.28
N GLU A 96 -13.14 -16.93 -6.06
CA GLU A 96 -12.19 -16.71 -4.96
C GLU A 96 -10.75 -17.11 -5.34
N ARG A 97 -10.56 -18.33 -5.87
CA ARG A 97 -9.23 -18.80 -6.30
C ARG A 97 -8.59 -17.88 -7.33
N GLN A 98 -9.38 -17.38 -8.28
CA GLN A 98 -8.90 -16.48 -9.34
C GLN A 98 -8.50 -15.12 -8.75
N VAL A 99 -9.30 -14.58 -7.82
CA VAL A 99 -8.98 -13.32 -7.11
C VAL A 99 -7.70 -13.46 -6.29
N LEU A 100 -7.53 -14.53 -5.52
CA LEU A 100 -6.33 -14.74 -4.70
C LEU A 100 -5.07 -14.93 -5.57
N SER A 101 -5.18 -15.67 -6.68
CA SER A 101 -4.09 -15.81 -7.65
C SER A 101 -3.77 -14.48 -8.34
N GLY A 102 -4.80 -13.70 -8.70
CA GLY A 102 -4.65 -12.36 -9.25
C GLY A 102 -3.92 -11.42 -8.30
N ALA A 103 -4.28 -11.42 -7.01
CA ALA A 103 -3.60 -10.65 -5.97
C ALA A 103 -2.11 -11.03 -5.89
N ALA A 104 -1.77 -12.32 -5.87
CA ALA A 104 -0.38 -12.78 -5.88
C ALA A 104 0.38 -12.34 -7.14
N ASN A 105 -0.27 -12.36 -8.31
CA ASN A 105 0.34 -11.92 -9.57
C ASN A 105 0.55 -10.39 -9.59
N CYS A 106 -0.40 -9.61 -9.08
CA CYS A 106 -0.25 -8.16 -8.93
C CYS A 106 0.94 -7.82 -8.02
N VAL A 107 1.11 -8.55 -6.91
CA VAL A 107 2.29 -8.38 -6.03
C VAL A 107 3.58 -8.62 -6.80
N LYS A 108 3.70 -9.75 -7.51
CA LYS A 108 4.89 -10.08 -8.31
C LYS A 108 5.21 -9.01 -9.36
N MET A 109 4.19 -8.45 -10.00
CA MET A 109 4.35 -7.42 -11.03
C MET A 109 4.74 -6.06 -10.46
N LEU A 110 4.10 -5.63 -9.36
CA LEU A 110 4.28 -4.28 -8.82
C LEU A 110 5.49 -4.14 -7.91
N GLN A 111 5.87 -5.19 -7.19
CA GLN A 111 6.99 -5.16 -6.25
C GLN A 111 8.32 -4.65 -6.86
N PRO A 112 8.79 -5.12 -8.04
CA PRO A 112 10.04 -4.60 -8.61
C PRO A 112 9.94 -3.12 -9.03
N ILE A 113 8.75 -2.67 -9.47
CA ILE A 113 8.52 -1.27 -9.86
C ILE A 113 8.63 -0.36 -8.63
N VAL A 114 7.98 -0.75 -7.53
CA VAL A 114 8.01 -0.02 -6.27
C VAL A 114 9.41 -0.03 -5.65
N ALA A 115 10.13 -1.15 -5.75
CA ALA A 115 11.53 -1.23 -5.33
C ALA A 115 12.42 -0.22 -6.09
N LYS A 116 12.25 -0.13 -7.42
CA LYS A 116 12.98 0.84 -8.24
C LYS A 116 12.63 2.29 -7.88
N LEU A 117 11.36 2.57 -7.59
CA LEU A 117 10.94 3.89 -7.08
C LEU A 117 11.58 4.20 -5.73
N ASN A 118 11.69 3.22 -4.84
CA ASN A 118 12.35 3.39 -3.54
C ASN A 118 13.84 3.71 -3.70
N GLU A 119 14.56 2.97 -4.55
CA GLU A 119 15.96 3.26 -4.87
C GLU A 119 16.15 4.69 -5.39
N LEU A 120 15.28 5.12 -6.31
CA LEU A 120 15.31 6.47 -6.86
C LEU A 120 15.05 7.53 -5.77
N LEU A 121 14.07 7.32 -4.88
CA LEU A 121 13.78 8.27 -3.80
C LEU A 121 14.92 8.34 -2.76
N LEU A 122 15.62 7.23 -2.53
CA LEU A 122 16.83 7.20 -1.69
C LEU A 122 17.98 7.98 -2.33
N GLU A 123 18.22 7.80 -3.63
CA GLU A 123 19.25 8.54 -4.38
C GLU A 123 19.03 10.07 -4.30
N PHE A 124 17.78 10.50 -4.39
CA PHE A 124 17.40 11.92 -4.27
C PHE A 124 17.27 12.42 -2.81
N GLN A 125 17.58 11.59 -1.80
CA GLN A 125 17.49 11.91 -0.37
C GLN A 125 16.09 12.38 0.06
N LEU A 126 15.07 11.73 -0.49
CA LEU A 126 13.64 11.97 -0.21
C LEU A 126 13.01 10.90 0.66
N GLU A 127 13.63 9.73 0.77
CA GLU A 127 13.22 8.62 1.64
C GLU A 127 14.37 8.26 2.58
N ASP A 128 14.02 7.70 3.74
CA ASP A 128 15.00 7.22 4.72
C ASP A 128 15.31 5.73 4.51
N ILE A 129 16.55 5.33 4.83
CA ILE A 129 16.93 3.91 4.89
C ILE A 129 16.27 3.33 6.15
N SER A 130 15.10 2.70 5.98
CA SER A 130 14.36 2.06 7.06
C SER A 130 14.66 0.58 7.20
#